data_AF-E2S931-F1
#
_entry.id   AF-E2S931-F1
#
_cell.length_a   1.000
_cell.length_b   1.000
_cell.length_c   1.000
_cell.angle_alpha   90.00
_cell.angle_beta   90.00
_cell.angle_gamma   90.00
#
_symmetry.space_group_name_H-M   'P 1'
#
loop_
_entity.id
_entity.type
_entity.pdbx_description
1 polymer ?
#
loop_
_entity_poly.entity_id
_entity_poly.type
_entity_poly.pdbx_seq_one_letter_code
_entity_poly.pdbx_strand_id
1 'polypeptide(L)' 'MSHGSSPASWTAVIVALVGTTIGGIALIPDPNWVLFTIGTVIALLAAPLGKIMSSAGFGQDRSTH' A
#
# COMPACT_ATOMS: atom_id res chain seq x y z
N MET A 1 -14.81 -20.53 0.64
CA MET A 1 -14.21 -19.70 -0.42
C MET A 1 -14.28 -18.23 -0.01
N SER A 2 -13.57 -17.83 1.06
CA SER A 2 -13.29 -16.42 1.32
C SER A 2 -11.85 -16.17 0.90
N HIS A 3 -11.67 -16.15 -0.41
CA HIS A 3 -10.39 -15.87 -1.04
C HIS A 3 -10.25 -14.35 -1.13
N GLY A 4 -9.28 -13.77 -0.43
CA GLY A 4 -8.81 -12.41 -0.71
C GLY A 4 -9.49 -11.24 0.02
N SER A 5 -10.38 -11.46 0.99
CA SER A 5 -11.07 -10.34 1.65
C SER A 5 -10.50 -9.94 3.01
N SER A 6 -9.31 -10.41 3.39
CA SER A 6 -8.70 -9.93 4.63
C SER A 6 -8.43 -8.42 4.46
N PRO A 7 -8.95 -7.54 5.34
CA PRO A 7 -8.75 -6.10 5.26
C PRO A 7 -7.28 -5.69 5.15
N ALA A 8 -6.38 -6.63 5.48
CA ALA A 8 -4.96 -6.48 5.38
C ALA A 8 -4.38 -6.40 3.96
N SER A 9 -4.95 -7.13 3.00
CA SER A 9 -4.40 -7.16 1.63
C SER A 9 -4.79 -5.91 0.84
N TRP A 10 -6.08 -5.57 0.86
CA TRP A 10 -6.59 -4.43 0.07
C TRP A 10 -6.08 -3.07 0.57
N THR A 11 -5.78 -2.93 1.86
CA THR A 11 -5.22 -1.67 2.41
C THR A 11 -3.82 -1.40 1.89
N ALA A 12 -2.95 -2.41 1.82
CA ALA A 12 -1.64 -2.27 1.19
C ALA A 12 -1.77 -1.90 -0.30
N VAL A 13 -2.73 -2.52 -1.00
CA VAL A 13 -3.02 -2.21 -2.41
C VAL A 13 -3.50 -0.77 -2.59
N ILE A 14 -4.43 -0.27 -1.77
CA ILE A 14 -4.91 1.11 -1.86
C ILE A 14 -3.80 2.11 -1.60
N VAL A 15 -2.97 1.90 -0.58
CA VAL A 15 -1.87 2.82 -0.28
C VAL A 15 -0.85 2.84 -1.42
N ALA A 16 -0.53 1.69 -2.00
CA ALA A 16 0.33 1.62 -3.18
C ALA A 16 -0.28 2.33 -4.41
N LEU A 17 -1.58 2.13 -4.67
CA LEU A 17 -2.28 2.77 -5.77
C LEU A 17 -2.35 4.29 -5.61
N VAL A 18 -2.64 4.78 -4.40
CA VAL A 18 -2.68 6.22 -4.09
C VAL A 18 -1.30 6.84 -4.27
N GLY A 19 -0.25 6.24 -3.70
CA GLY A 19 1.12 6.74 -3.86
C GLY A 19 1.57 6.78 -5.31
N THR A 20 1.28 5.73 -6.08
CA THR A 20 1.63 5.66 -7.51
C THR A 20 0.84 6.67 -8.34
N THR A 21 -0.45 6.86 -8.03
CA THR A 21 -1.30 7.84 -8.73
C THR A 21 -0.81 9.27 -8.47
N ILE A 22 -0.53 9.62 -7.21
CA ILE A 22 0.02 10.94 -6.85
C ILE A 22 1.39 11.15 -7.51
N GLY A 23 2.27 10.14 -7.47
CA GLY A 23 3.57 10.19 -8.12
C GLY A 23 3.49 10.38 -9.64
N GLY A 24 2.56 9.68 -10.31
CA GLY A 24 2.31 9.82 -11.75
C GLY A 24 1.75 11.21 -12.11
N ILE A 25 0.80 11.72 -11.33
CA ILE A 25 0.24 13.06 -11.53
C ILE A 25 1.32 14.14 -11.29
N ALA A 26 2.22 13.94 -10.33
CA ALA A 26 3.28 14.90 -10.04
C ALA A 26 4.25 15.15 -11.20
N LEU A 27 4.31 14.24 -12.17
CA LEU A 27 5.20 14.33 -13.33
C LEU A 27 4.58 15.07 -14.52
N ILE A 28 3.30 15.43 -14.46
CA ILE A 28 2.54 15.99 -15.61
C ILE A 28 1.74 17.24 -15.17
N PRO A 29 1.73 18.34 -15.95
CA PRO A 29 2.50 18.62 -17.18
C PRO A 29 3.93 19.15 -16.93
N ASP A 30 4.18 19.78 -15.78
CA ASP A 30 5.52 20.18 -15.31
C ASP A 30 5.95 19.28 -14.15
N PRO A 31 7.15 18.68 -14.20
CA PRO A 31 7.59 17.76 -13.15
C PRO A 31 7.79 18.47 -11.81
N ASN A 32 6.87 18.22 -10.88
CA ASN A 32 6.94 18.68 -9.50
C ASN A 32 7.65 17.63 -8.64
N TRP A 33 8.97 17.79 -8.50
CA TRP A 33 9.84 16.90 -7.73
C TRP A 33 9.44 16.76 -6.25
N VAL A 34 8.79 17.78 -5.66
CA VAL A 34 8.30 17.74 -4.28
C VAL A 34 7.10 16.79 -4.17
N LEU A 35 6.08 16.97 -5.02
CA LEU A 35 4.92 16.07 -5.05
C LEU A 35 5.32 14.63 -5.43
N PHE A 36 6.28 14.47 -6.33
CA PHE A 36 6.78 13.16 -6.72
C PHE A 36 7.45 12.43 -5.55
N THR A 37 8.25 13.15 -4.75
CA THR A 37 8.88 12.60 -3.54
C THR A 37 7.83 12.21 -2.51
N ILE A 38 6.80 13.04 -2.32
CA ILE A 38 5.67 12.73 -1.42
C ILE A 38 4.94 11.47 -1.87
N GLY A 39 4.59 11.38 -3.16
CA GLY A 39 3.95 10.18 -3.74
C GLY A 39 4.81 8.93 -3.59
N THR A 40 6.12 9.04 -3.80
CA THR A 40 7.09 7.96 -3.62
C THR A 40 7.17 7.50 -2.16
N VAL A 41 7.24 8.44 -1.21
CA VAL A 41 7.22 8.11 0.22
C VAL A 41 5.92 7.38 0.59
N ILE A 42 4.78 7.84 0.09
CA ILE A 42 3.48 7.18 0.32
C ILE A 42 3.46 5.76 -0.28
N ALA A 43 3.99 5.58 -1.49
CA ALA A 43 4.09 4.26 -2.11
C ALA A 43 5.03 3.32 -1.33
N LEU A 44 6.16 3.84 -0.83
CA LEU A 44 7.10 3.07 0.00
C LEU A 44 6.50 2.69 1.37
N LEU A 45 5.61 3.53 1.92
CA LEU A 45 4.85 3.22 3.12
C LEU A 45 3.86 2.05 2.92
N ALA A 46 3.59 1.63 1.69
CA ALA A 46 2.79 0.44 1.43
C ALA A 46 3.50 -0.87 1.84
N ALA A 47 4.84 -0.92 1.76
CA ALA A 47 5.62 -2.10 2.14
C ALA A 47 5.53 -2.45 3.65
N PRO A 48 5.68 -1.51 4.60
CA PRO A 48 5.52 -1.82 6.02
C PRO A 48 4.07 -2.14 6.43
N LEU A 49 3.05 -1.84 5.63
CA LEU A 49 1.65 -2.22 5.95
C LEU A 49 1.50 -3.74 6.11
N GLY A 50 2.19 -4.53 5.29
CA GLY A 50 2.20 -5.99 5.46
C GLY A 50 2.74 -6.42 6.83
N LYS A 51 3.77 -5.73 7.33
CA LYS A 51 4.34 -5.99 8.66
C LYS A 51 3.40 -5.51 9.78
N ILE A 52 2.81 -4.32 9.63
CA ILE A 52 1.85 -3.77 10.58
C ILE A 52 0.64 -4.70 10.71
N MET A 53 0.17 -5.25 9.59
CA MET A 53 -1.02 -6.11 9.59
C MET A 53 -0.71 -7.54 10.01
N SER A 54 0.51 -8.00 9.77
CA SER A 54 1.06 -9.18 10.44
C SER A 54 1.10 -9.00 11.96
N SER A 55 1.51 -7.84 12.45
CA SER A 55 1.53 -7.52 13.88
C SER A 55 0.14 -7.30 14.50
N ALA A 56 -0.83 -6.83 13.71
CA ALA A 56 -2.22 -6.63 14.11
C ALA A 56 -3.04 -7.94 14.15
N GLY A 57 -2.42 -9.10 13.93
CA GLY A 57 -3.06 -10.41 14.01
C GLY A 57 -3.73 -10.89 12.73
N PHE A 58 -3.68 -10.12 11.64
CA PHE A 58 -4.19 -10.53 10.33
C PHE A 58 -3.20 -11.37 9.50
N GLY A 59 -2.03 -11.70 10.07
CA GLY A 59 -0.91 -12.34 9.37
C GLY A 59 -0.89 -13.85 9.35
N GLN A 60 -1.75 -14.54 10.11
CA GLN A 60 -1.78 -16.00 10.18
C GLN A 60 -3.21 -16.47 10.50
N ASP A 61 -3.99 -16.77 9.47
CA ASP A 61 -4.92 -17.89 9.59
C ASP A 61 -4.04 -19.15 9.63
N ARG A 62 -3.68 -19.57 10.83
CA ARG A 62 -3.08 -20.88 11.07
C ARG A 62 -4.19 -21.90 10.85
N SER A 63 -4.44 -22.25 9.60
CA SER A 63 -5.25 -23.42 9.27
C SER A 63 -4.43 -24.68 9.59
N THR A 64 -4.31 -24.98 10.89
CA THR A 64 -4.25 -26.36 11.36
C THR A 64 -5.63 -26.94 11.14
N HIS A 65 -5.87 -27.57 9.98
CA HIS A 65 -6.74 -28.72 9.76
C HIS A 65 -6.64 -29.16 8.30
#